data_AF-A0A916YFA4-F1
#
_entry.id   AF-A0A916YFA4-F1
#
_cell.length_a   1.000
_cell.length_b   1.000
_cell.length_c   1.000
_cell.angle_alpha   90.00
_cell.angle_beta   90.00
_cell.angle_gamma   90.00
#
_symmetry.space_group_name_H-M   'P 1'
#
loop_
_entity.id
_entity.type
_entity.pdbx_description
1 polymer ?
#
loop_
_entity_poly.entity_id
_entity_poly.type
_entity_poly.pdbx_seq_one_letter_code
_entity_poly.pdbx_strand_id
1 'polypeptide(L)' 'MLIPSKYENLRNNLLVIGADVLEKLKKKPHNIDDLYNILKKNKSINAEQYYDVLTFLWLSDMLRFEDYQLSIIE' A
#
# COMPACT_ATOMS: atom_id res chain seq x y z
N MET A 1 -5.26 3.41 -14.18
CA MET A 1 -6.53 4.13 -14.46
C MET A 1 -7.49 3.92 -13.30
N LEU A 2 -8.31 4.92 -12.94
CA LEU A 2 -9.39 4.76 -11.95
C LEU A 2 -10.61 4.02 -12.53
N ILE A 3 -10.76 4.06 -13.85
CA ILE A 3 -11.79 3.30 -14.57
C ILE A 3 -11.11 2.03 -15.09
N PRO A 4 -11.39 0.86 -14.50
CA PRO A 4 -10.85 -0.40 -14.98
C PRO A 4 -11.50 -0.76 -16.31
N SER A 5 -10.77 -1.45 -17.18
CA SER A 5 -11.44 -2.18 -18.27
C SER A 5 -12.24 -3.36 -17.69
N LYS A 6 -13.25 -3.86 -18.41
CA LYS A 6 -14.09 -5.00 -17.99
C LYS A 6 -13.28 -6.27 -17.60
N TYR A 7 -12.04 -6.36 -18.06
CA TYR A 7 -11.14 -7.49 -17.86
C TYR A 7 -10.09 -7.26 -16.76
N GLU A 8 -10.03 -6.05 -16.20
CA GLU A 8 -9.01 -5.66 -15.25
C GLU A 8 -9.49 -5.89 -13.81
N ASN A 9 -8.72 -6.66 -13.04
CA ASN A 9 -9.03 -6.87 -11.63
C ASN A 9 -8.60 -5.64 -10.82
N LEU A 10 -9.56 -4.82 -10.42
CA LEU A 10 -9.35 -3.63 -9.58
C LEU A 10 -8.55 -3.90 -8.30
N ARG A 11 -8.57 -5.13 -7.77
CA ARG A 11 -7.80 -5.48 -6.57
C ARG A 11 -6.28 -5.42 -6.78
N ASN A 12 -5.84 -5.43 -8.04
CA ASN A 12 -4.42 -5.37 -8.43
C ASN A 12 -4.00 -3.97 -8.90
N ASN A 13 -4.90 -2.98 -8.86
CA ASN A 13 -4.60 -1.62 -9.26
C ASN A 13 -3.77 -0.92 -8.19
N LEU A 14 -2.65 -0.28 -8.58
CA LEU A 14 -1.73 0.38 -7.65
C LEU A 14 -2.39 1.46 -6.78
N LEU A 15 -3.37 2.20 -7.32
CA LEU A 15 -4.10 3.20 -6.53
C LEU A 15 -4.98 2.56 -5.45
N VAL A 16 -5.60 1.42 -5.78
CA VAL A 16 -6.43 0.67 -4.82
C VAL A 16 -5.55 0.08 -3.73
N ILE A 17 -4.39 -0.47 -4.09
CA ILE A 17 -3.40 -0.99 -3.14
C ILE A 17 -2.90 0.14 -2.23
N GLY A 18 -2.59 1.32 -2.81
CA GLY A 18 -2.21 2.51 -2.04
C GLY A 18 -3.28 2.96 -1.06
N ALA A 19 -4.54 2.95 -1.47
CA ALA A 19 -5.65 3.25 -0.57
C ALA A 19 -5.71 2.26 0.61
N ASP A 20 -5.51 0.96 0.38
CA ASP A 20 -5.48 -0.03 1.47
C ASP A 20 -4.30 0.19 2.40
N VAL A 21 -3.11 0.48 1.84
CA VAL A 21 -1.89 0.79 2.62
C VAL A 21 -2.19 1.94 3.58
N LEU A 22 -2.72 3.05 3.06
CA LEU A 22 -3.09 4.20 3.88
C LEU A 22 -4.16 3.84 4.92
N GLU A 23 -5.18 3.06 4.56
CA GLU A 23 -6.22 2.63 5.50
C GLU A 23 -5.65 1.80 6.67
N LYS A 24 -4.65 0.94 6.41
CA LYS A 24 -3.96 0.18 7.47
C LYS A 24 -3.10 1.10 8.34
N LEU A 25 -2.31 1.96 7.72
CA LEU A 25 -1.40 2.86 8.42
C LEU A 25 -2.13 3.93 9.24
N LYS A 26 -3.33 4.36 8.84
CA LYS A 26 -4.21 5.25 9.64
C LYS A 26 -4.63 4.64 10.98
N LYS A 27 -4.69 3.31 11.07
CA LYS A 27 -5.12 2.62 12.30
C LYS A 27 -3.97 2.46 13.29
N LYS A 28 -2.77 2.20 12.78
CA LYS A 28 -1.53 2.11 13.54
C LYS A 28 -0.32 2.04 12.61
N PRO A 29 0.89 2.36 13.09
CA PRO A 29 2.12 2.05 12.39
C PRO A 29 2.28 0.55 12.16
N HIS A 30 2.98 0.19 11.08
CA HIS A 30 3.24 -1.19 10.72
C HIS A 30 4.69 -1.37 10.25
N ASN A 31 5.30 -2.50 10.58
CA ASN A 31 6.51 -2.94 9.89
C ASN A 31 6.20 -3.23 8.40
N ILE A 32 7.18 -3.01 7.52
CA ILE A 32 7.06 -3.18 6.06
C ILE A 32 6.60 -4.60 5.71
N ASP A 33 7.19 -5.63 6.31
CA ASP A 33 6.89 -7.02 5.98
C ASP A 33 5.53 -7.45 6.54
N ASP A 34 5.19 -6.99 7.75
CA ASP A 34 3.89 -7.25 8.36
C ASP A 34 2.74 -6.64 7.54
N LEU A 35 2.92 -5.40 7.08
CA LEU A 35 1.94 -4.73 6.24
C LEU A 35 1.76 -5.47 4.91
N TYR A 36 2.85 -5.89 4.26
CA TYR A 36 2.79 -6.69 3.05
C TYR A 36 2.01 -8.00 3.26
N ASN A 37 2.33 -8.74 4.33
CA ASN A 37 1.66 -9.99 4.68
C ASN A 37 0.15 -9.79 4.95
N ILE A 38 -0.24 -8.70 5.62
CA ILE A 38 -1.64 -8.35 5.85
C ILE A 38 -2.38 -8.08 4.54
N LEU A 39 -1.77 -7.33 3.62
CA LEU A 39 -2.39 -6.99 2.35
C LEU A 39 -2.47 -8.21 1.42
N LYS A 40 -1.41 -9.04 1.37
CA LYS A 40 -1.33 -10.28 0.58
C LYS A 40 -2.37 -11.33 0.99
N LYS A 41 -2.76 -11.39 2.27
CA LYS A 41 -3.84 -12.30 2.72
C LYS A 41 -5.19 -11.98 2.08
N ASN A 42 -5.44 -10.71 1.76
CA ASN A 42 -6.74 -10.23 1.31
C ASN A 42 -6.81 -10.01 -0.20
N LYS A 43 -5.66 -9.89 -0.87
CA LYS A 43 -5.53 -9.60 -2.30
C LYS A 43 -4.33 -10.33 -2.91
N SER A 44 -4.44 -10.69 -4.18
CA SER A 44 -3.33 -11.29 -4.94
C SER A 44 -2.30 -10.23 -5.37
N ILE A 45 -1.80 -9.46 -4.41
CA ILE A 45 -0.74 -8.48 -4.63
C ILE A 45 0.63 -9.17 -4.68
N ASN A 46 1.48 -8.73 -5.60
CA ASN A 46 2.88 -9.14 -5.63
C ASN A 46 3.76 -8.13 -4.89
N ALA A 47 5.03 -8.48 -4.67
CA ALA A 47 5.97 -7.64 -3.93
C ALA A 47 6.29 -6.33 -4.69
N GLU A 48 6.44 -6.42 -6.01
CA GLU A 48 6.75 -5.27 -6.88
C GLU A 48 5.68 -4.18 -6.76
N GLN A 49 4.40 -4.53 -6.93
CA GLN A 49 3.27 -3.62 -6.76
C GLN A 49 3.22 -2.99 -5.37
N TYR A 50 3.55 -3.76 -4.34
CA TYR A 50 3.58 -3.25 -2.97
C TYR A 50 4.69 -2.22 -2.78
N TYR A 51 5.91 -2.52 -3.22
CA TYR A 51 7.05 -1.60 -3.10
C TYR A 51 6.91 -0.37 -4.01
N ASP A 52 6.32 -0.51 -5.19
CA ASP A 52 5.99 0.62 -6.07
C ASP A 52 5.02 1.58 -5.38
N VAL A 53 3.99 1.05 -4.73
CA VAL A 53 3.03 1.84 -3.96
C VAL A 53 3.69 2.53 -2.77
N LEU A 54 4.50 1.81 -1.99
CA LEU A 54 5.22 2.42 -0.88
C LEU A 54 6.15 3.54 -1.34
N THR A 55 6.90 3.30 -2.41
CA THR A 55 7.82 4.27 -3.00
C THR A 55 7.07 5.50 -3.48
N PHE A 56 5.95 5.32 -4.20
CA PHE A 56 5.11 6.42 -4.64
C PHE A 56 4.57 7.25 -3.46
N LEU A 57 4.03 6.58 -2.43
CA LEU A 57 3.47 7.27 -1.27
C LEU A 57 4.55 8.00 -0.47
N TRP A 58 5.75 7.42 -0.33
CA TRP A 58 6.89 8.06 0.31
C TRP A 58 7.38 9.28 -0.48
N LEU A 59 7.50 9.17 -1.81
CA LEU A 59 7.87 10.30 -2.68
C LEU A 59 6.84 11.44 -2.66
N SER A 60 5.59 11.13 -2.31
CA SER A 60 4.52 12.12 -2.14
C SER A 60 4.42 12.71 -0.73
N ASP A 61 5.41 12.47 0.13
CA ASP A 61 5.45 12.90 1.53
C ASP A 61 4.22 12.45 2.35
N MET A 62 3.62 11.31 1.99
CA MET A 62 2.49 10.73 2.75
C MET A 62 2.94 9.75 3.83
N LEU A 63 4.13 9.16 3.67
CA LEU A 63 4.65 8.12 4.57
C LEU A 63 5.96 8.54 5.21
N ARG A 64 6.12 8.15 6.47
CA ARG A 64 7.37 8.23 7.22
C ARG A 64 7.82 6.82 7.58
N PHE A 65 9.14 6.60 7.54
CA PHE A 65 9.76 5.37 7.97
C PHE A 65 10.75 5.67 9.10
N GLU A 66 10.39 5.31 10.32
CA GLU A 66 11.18 5.51 11.54
C GLU A 66 11.08 4.26 12.41
N ASP A 67 12.15 3.91 13.12
CA ASP A 67 12.19 2.75 14.02
C ASP A 67 11.66 1.44 13.40
N TYR A 68 11.97 1.21 12.12
CA TYR A 68 11.51 0.05 11.35
C TYR A 68 10.00 -0.04 11.16
N GLN A 69 9.29 1.08 11.30
CA GLN A 69 7.84 1.18 11.13
C GLN A 69 7.49 2.25 10.09
N LEU A 70 6.51 1.91 9.26
CA LEU A 70 5.81 2.85 8.39
C LEU A 70 4.66 3.48 9.17
N SER A 71 4.51 4.79 9.04
CA SER A 71 3.39 5.58 9.55
C SER A 71 2.99 6.65 8.52
N ILE A 72 1.80 7.21 8.67
CA ILE A 72 1.36 8.36 7.87
C ILE A 72 1.93 9.63 8.49
N ILE A 73 2.35 10.56 7.63
CA ILE A 73 2.73 11.90 8.04
C ILE A 73 1.44 12.68 8.35
N GLU A 74 1.28 13.13 9.59
CA GLU A 74 0.18 14.01 10.03
C GLU A 74 0.36 15.47 9.56
#